data_AF-A0A7C6MT42-F1
#
_entry.id   AF-A0A7C6MT42-F1
#
_cell.length_a   1.000
_cell.length_b   1.000
_cell.length_c   1.000
_cell.angle_alpha   90.00
_cell.angle_beta   90.00
_cell.angle_gamma   90.00
#
_symmetry.space_group_name_H-M   'P 1'
#
loop_
_entity.id
_entity.type
_entity.pdbx_description
1 polymer ?
#
loop_
_entity_poly.entity_id
_entity_poly.type
_entity_poly.pdbx_seq_one_letter_code
_entity_poly.pdbx_strand_id
1 'polypeptide(L)'
;MDDKIYLSSPHMSDEGYEMKYIKEAFDTNWIAPLGKNVEEFENEIAAMVGSKAAAALSSGTAAIHLALKAAGVERGDIVFCPSLTFS
;
A
#
# COMPACT_ATOMS: atom_id res chain seq x y z
N MET A 1 -19.57 18.28 -23.80
CA MET A 1 -18.34 17.59 -23.33
C MET A 1 -18.61 16.14 -23.58
N ASP A 2 -17.84 15.49 -24.43
CA ASP A 2 -17.96 14.04 -24.59
C ASP A 2 -17.73 13.40 -23.22
N ASP A 3 -18.67 12.58 -22.77
CA ASP A 3 -18.59 11.85 -21.51
C ASP A 3 -17.42 10.86 -21.59
N LYS A 4 -16.26 11.31 -21.13
CA LYS A 4 -15.04 10.50 -21.11
C LYS A 4 -15.23 9.33 -20.14
N ILE A 5 -15.32 8.13 -20.69
CA ILE A 5 -15.36 6.89 -19.89
C ILE A 5 -13.93 6.53 -19.50
N TYR A 6 -13.64 6.60 -18.20
CA TYR A 6 -12.35 6.17 -17.64
C TYR A 6 -12.33 4.65 -17.42
N LEU A 7 -11.19 4.00 -17.67
CA LEU A 7 -11.03 2.56 -17.42
C LEU A 7 -11.04 2.23 -15.91
N SER A 8 -10.38 3.05 -15.09
CA SER A 8 -10.32 2.91 -13.64
C SER A 8 -10.00 4.26 -13.01
N SER A 9 -11.02 4.97 -12.55
CA SER A 9 -10.85 6.20 -11.76
C SER A 9 -10.79 5.86 -10.27
N PRO A 10 -9.99 6.58 -9.46
CA PRO A 10 -10.08 6.45 -8.01
C PRO A 10 -11.49 6.81 -7.55
N HIS A 11 -11.99 6.06 -6.57
CA HIS A 11 -13.29 6.28 -5.94
C HIS A 11 -13.05 6.88 -4.55
N MET A 12 -13.60 8.06 -4.30
CA MET A 12 -13.67 8.67 -2.98
C MET A 12 -15.05 8.34 -2.41
N SER A 13 -15.11 7.70 -1.24
CA SER A 13 -16.38 7.27 -0.64
C SER A 13 -17.34 8.44 -0.39
N ASP A 14 -18.65 8.19 -0.54
CA ASP A 14 -19.70 9.18 -0.20
C ASP A 14 -19.72 9.48 1.31
N GLU A 15 -19.26 8.54 2.12
CA GLU A 15 -19.09 8.67 3.57
C GLU A 15 -17.93 9.62 3.95
N GLY A 16 -17.04 9.94 3.00
CA GLY A 16 -15.96 10.92 3.18
C GLY A 16 -14.84 10.47 4.12
N TYR A 17 -14.68 9.17 4.34
CA TYR A 17 -13.68 8.62 5.26
C TYR A 17 -12.25 9.00 4.87
N GLU A 18 -11.93 9.02 3.58
CA GLU A 18 -10.59 9.36 3.08
C GLU A 18 -10.22 10.80 3.47
N MET A 19 -11.13 11.75 3.26
CA MET A 19 -10.89 13.15 3.62
C MET A 19 -10.82 13.32 5.14
N LYS A 20 -11.62 12.55 5.90
CA LYS A 20 -11.57 12.55 7.37
C LYS A 20 -10.18 12.14 7.87
N TYR A 21 -9.62 11.03 7.38
CA TYR A 21 -8.30 10.56 7.82
C TYR A 21 -7.16 11.49 7.38
N ILE A 22 -7.27 12.11 6.20
CA ILE A 22 -6.34 13.16 5.77
C ILE A 22 -6.40 14.32 6.76
N LYS A 23 -7.59 14.84 7.07
CA LYS A 23 -7.77 15.96 8.00
C LYS A 23 -7.23 15.62 9.39
N GLU A 24 -7.49 14.42 9.91
CA GLU A 24 -6.96 13.96 11.19
C GLU A 24 -5.42 13.99 11.23
N ALA A 25 -4.75 13.54 10.16
CA ALA A 25 -3.28 13.58 10.08
C ALA A 25 -2.73 15.01 10.13
N PHE A 26 -3.39 15.97 9.47
CA PHE A 26 -3.02 17.38 9.53
C PHE A 26 -3.33 18.02 10.90
N ASP A 27 -4.51 17.77 11.46
CA ASP A 27 -4.95 18.31 12.75
C ASP A 27 -4.03 17.85 13.90
N THR A 28 -3.53 16.61 13.82
CA THR A 28 -2.60 16.02 14.80
C THR A 28 -1.13 16.37 14.54
N ASN A 29 -0.86 17.13 13.46
CA ASN A 29 0.48 17.44 12.96
C ASN A 29 1.35 16.18 12.75
N TRP A 30 0.69 15.06 12.43
CA TRP A 30 1.31 13.77 12.25
C TRP A 30 1.29 13.38 10.77
N ILE A 31 1.99 14.19 9.97
CA ILE A 31 2.07 14.08 8.50
C ILE A 31 3.31 13.29 8.02
N ALA A 32 4.10 12.80 8.96
CA ALA A 32 5.32 12.01 8.71
C ALA A 32 4.96 10.56 8.32
N PRO A 33 5.88 9.79 7.72
CA PRO A 33 5.58 8.46 7.13
C PRO A 33 5.22 7.35 8.12
N LEU A 34 5.30 7.59 9.42
CA LEU A 34 4.85 6.68 10.47
C LEU A 34 3.67 7.33 11.17
N GLY A 35 2.83 6.58 11.91
CA GLY A 35 1.73 7.14 12.70
C GLY A 35 0.53 6.22 12.85
N LYS A 36 -0.45 6.63 13.66
CA LYS A 36 -1.65 5.85 13.97
C LYS A 36 -2.36 5.34 12.70
N ASN A 37 -2.53 6.18 11.68
CA ASN A 37 -3.18 5.75 10.42
C ASN A 37 -2.42 4.62 9.71
N VAL A 38 -1.08 4.60 9.82
CA VAL A 38 -0.23 3.55 9.24
C VAL A 38 -0.28 2.29 10.09
N GLU A 39 -0.18 2.43 11.42
CA GLU A 39 -0.25 1.31 12.37
C GLU A 39 -1.58 0.56 12.26
N GLU A 40 -2.70 1.28 12.23
CA GLU A 40 -4.01 0.65 12.07
C GLU A 40 -4.20 0.04 10.68
N PHE A 41 -3.66 0.67 9.63
CA PHE A 41 -3.66 0.06 8.29
C PHE A 41 -2.90 -1.27 8.27
N GLU A 42 -1.74 -1.34 8.92
CA GLU A 42 -0.98 -2.60 9.05
C GLU A 42 -1.76 -3.66 9.84
N ASN A 43 -2.38 -3.28 10.96
CA ASN A 43 -3.19 -4.20 11.78
C ASN A 43 -4.40 -4.73 11.00
N GLU A 44 -5.15 -3.85 10.33
CA GLU A 44 -6.32 -4.21 9.55
C GLU A 44 -5.97 -5.11 8.36
N ILE A 45 -4.90 -4.79 7.62
CA ILE A 45 -4.43 -5.62 6.51
C ILE A 45 -3.98 -6.99 7.01
N ALA A 46 -3.20 -7.05 8.10
CA ALA A 46 -2.75 -8.32 8.67
C ALA A 46 -3.94 -9.20 9.08
N ALA A 47 -4.94 -8.62 9.74
CA ALA A 47 -6.17 -9.31 10.11
C ALA A 47 -6.98 -9.77 8.88
N MET A 48 -7.13 -8.90 7.88
CA MET A 48 -7.89 -9.17 6.66
C MET A 48 -7.33 -10.36 5.86
N VAL A 49 -5.99 -10.45 5.75
CA VAL A 49 -5.33 -11.53 4.98
C VAL A 49 -4.95 -12.74 5.83
N GLY A 50 -5.18 -12.70 7.15
CA GLY A 50 -4.82 -13.78 8.09
C GLY A 50 -3.31 -13.94 8.32
N SER A 51 -2.54 -12.86 8.16
CA SER A 51 -1.09 -12.86 8.46
C SER A 51 -0.83 -12.51 9.92
N LYS A 52 0.33 -12.90 10.45
CA LYS A 52 0.79 -12.52 11.79
C LYS A 52 1.20 -11.04 11.88
N ALA A 53 1.57 -10.44 10.74
CA ALA A 53 2.02 -9.05 10.64
C ALA A 53 1.86 -8.54 9.20
N ALA A 54 1.82 -7.22 9.05
CA ALA A 54 1.94 -6.50 7.79
C ALA A 54 2.92 -5.33 7.94
N ALA A 55 3.49 -4.87 6.83
CA ALA A 55 4.37 -3.71 6.80
C ALA A 55 3.96 -2.80 5.63
N ALA A 56 3.57 -1.56 5.95
CA ALA A 56 3.19 -0.56 4.98
C ALA A 56 4.44 0.05 4.34
N LEU A 57 4.41 0.19 3.01
CA LEU A 57 5.51 0.75 2.23
C LEU A 57 4.98 1.72 1.20
N SER A 58 5.88 2.50 0.59
CA SER A 58 5.53 3.56 -0.35
C SER A 58 4.89 3.07 -1.66
N SER A 59 5.08 1.79 -2.03
CA SER A 59 4.52 1.19 -3.24
C SER A 59 4.61 -0.34 -3.22
N GLY A 60 3.91 -1.00 -4.15
CA GLY A 60 4.03 -2.44 -4.39
C GLY A 60 5.45 -2.86 -4.83
N THR A 61 6.16 -2.03 -5.61
CA THR A 61 7.55 -2.29 -6.01
C THR A 61 8.49 -2.28 -4.79
N ALA A 62 8.32 -1.31 -3.88
CA ALA A 62 9.09 -1.27 -2.64
C ALA A 62 8.82 -2.50 -1.76
N ALA A 63 7.58 -2.99 -1.73
CA ALA A 63 7.20 -4.21 -1.02
C ALA A 63 7.87 -5.46 -1.58
N ILE A 64 7.85 -5.65 -2.90
CA ILE A 64 8.52 -6.78 -3.54
C ILE A 64 10.03 -6.70 -3.30
N HIS A 65 10.63 -5.52 -3.43
CA HIS A 65 12.05 -5.32 -3.17
C HIS A 65 12.43 -5.68 -1.72
N LEU A 66 11.68 -5.20 -0.72
CA LEU A 66 11.94 -5.56 0.67
C LEU A 66 11.74 -7.06 0.92
N ALA A 67 10.69 -7.66 0.35
CA ALA A 67 10.40 -9.08 0.50
C ALA A 67 11.53 -9.96 -0.04
N LEU A 68 12.08 -9.66 -1.22
CA LEU A 68 13.23 -10.39 -1.78
C LEU A 68 14.47 -10.26 -0.89
N LYS A 69 14.74 -9.06 -0.37
CA LYS A 69 15.85 -8.85 0.58
C LYS A 69 15.63 -9.63 1.88
N ALA A 70 14.42 -9.64 2.42
CA ALA A 70 14.07 -10.37 3.64
C ALA A 70 14.14 -11.89 3.44
N ALA A 71 13.86 -12.38 2.23
CA ALA A 71 14.03 -13.78 1.84
C ALA A 71 15.50 -14.18 1.62
N GLY A 72 16.44 -13.23 1.67
CA GLY A 72 17.87 -13.48 1.50
C GLY A 72 18.30 -13.66 0.05
N VAL A 73 17.55 -13.12 -0.92
CA VAL A 73 17.92 -13.19 -2.34
C VAL A 73 19.14 -12.31 -2.58
N GLU A 74 20.16 -12.91 -3.18
CA GLU A 74 21.43 -12.27 -3.49
C GLU A 74 21.78 -12.35 -4.99
N ARG A 75 22.91 -11.75 -5.34
CA ARG A 75 23.43 -11.79 -6.69
C ARG A 75 23.79 -13.23 -7.06
N GLY A 76 23.18 -13.73 -8.14
CA GLY A 76 23.41 -15.08 -8.66
C GLY A 76 22.26 -16.05 -8.36
N ASP A 77 21.34 -15.67 -7.48
CA ASP A 77 20.14 -16.45 -7.21
C ASP A 77 19.13 -16.37 -8.37
N ILE A 78 18.31 -17.42 -8.49
CA ILE A 78 17.27 -17.53 -9.50
C ILE A 78 15.91 -17.32 -8.85
N VAL A 79 15.17 -16.32 -9.33
CA VAL A 79 13.79 -16.03 -8.92
C VAL A 79 12.86 -16.26 -10.10
N PHE A 80 11.96 -17.23 -10.00
CA PHE A 80 10.97 -17.47 -11.05
C PHE A 80 9.89 -16.38 -11.03
N CYS A 81 9.57 -15.85 -12.20
CA CYS A 81 8.54 -14.84 -12.39
C CYS A 81 7.82 -15.10 -13.72
N PRO A 82 6.49 -14.86 -13.81
CA PRO A 82 5.79 -14.89 -15.09
C PRO A 82 6.39 -13.88 -16.08
N SER A 83 6.51 -14.28 -17.36
CA SER A 83 6.98 -13.39 -18.42
C SER A 83 6.00 -12.24 -18.71
N LEU A 84 4.70 -12.45 -18.46
CA LEU A 84 3.64 -11.45 -18.63
C LEU A 84 3.19 -10.92 -17.26
N THR A 85 3.77 -9.81 -16.83
CA THR A 85 3.47 -9.10 -15.58
C THR A 85 3.92 -7.63 -15.67
N PHE A 86 3.68 -6.83 -14.64
CA PHE A 86 4.21 -5.47 -14.53
C PHE A 86 5.72 -5.48 -14.24
N SER A 87 6.46 -4.52 -14.81
CA SER A 87 7.91 -4.31 -14.61
C SER A 87 8.19 -3.33 -13.48
#